data_AF-A0A8I6S4E3-F1
#
_entry.id   AF-A0A8I6S4E3-F1
#
_cell.length_a   1.000
_cell.length_b   1.000
_cell.length_c   1.000
_cell.angle_alpha   90.00
_cell.angle_beta   90.00
_cell.angle_gamma   90.00
#
_symmetry.space_group_name_H-M   'P 1'
#
loop_
_entity.id
_entity.type
_entity.pdbx_description
1 polymer ?
#
loop_
_entity_poly.entity_id
_entity_poly.type
_entity_poly.pdbx_seq_one_letter_code
_entity_poly.pdbx_strand_id
1 'polypeptide(L)'
;MTKDKKKQSLSEFEEQPPEDTSMMDSKQVLTYEERLKFVNEIAKPLASRKLTKKIYKLIKKSHKEGKAYWSGLKNVQARLRKGDVEGIAILAGDVSPIDVYTHVPAVCEDKDVPYVFVPSREDIGLAMGVNRAVIAAYIGESEGYKELYDEVKSEIKSLPIPI
;
A
#
# COMPACT_ATOMS: atom_id res chain seq x y z
N MET A 1 -33.40 -48.98 -14.38
CA MET A 1 -34.31 -47.90 -14.83
C MET A 1 -34.56 -47.01 -13.61
N THR A 2 -34.33 -45.70 -13.52
CA THR A 2 -33.82 -44.63 -14.40
C THR A 2 -33.69 -43.37 -13.51
N LYS A 3 -32.61 -42.58 -13.63
CA LYS A 3 -32.49 -41.09 -13.55
C LYS A 3 -32.96 -40.31 -12.29
N ASP A 4 -32.07 -39.61 -11.58
CA ASP A 4 -31.54 -38.24 -11.84
C ASP A 4 -32.42 -37.07 -11.33
N LYS A 5 -31.79 -36.25 -10.47
CA LYS A 5 -31.70 -34.77 -10.52
C LYS A 5 -32.89 -33.86 -10.09
N LYS A 6 -32.53 -33.01 -9.11
CA LYS A 6 -32.48 -31.53 -9.21
C LYS A 6 -33.81 -30.79 -9.09
N LYS A 7 -33.98 -29.99 -8.02
CA LYS A 7 -33.65 -28.54 -8.01
C LYS A 7 -34.22 -27.90 -6.73
N GLN A 8 -33.35 -27.72 -5.75
CA GLN A 8 -33.56 -26.82 -4.61
C GLN A 8 -33.20 -25.41 -5.10
N SER A 9 -34.14 -24.47 -5.06
CA SER A 9 -33.93 -23.08 -5.45
C SER A 9 -34.11 -22.14 -4.26
N LEU A 10 -33.01 -21.44 -3.97
CA LEU A 10 -32.90 -20.05 -3.50
C LEU A 10 -33.70 -19.64 -2.25
N SER A 11 -33.01 -19.68 -1.11
CA SER A 11 -33.22 -18.77 0.02
C SER A 11 -31.99 -17.90 0.16
N GLU A 12 -32.23 -16.62 0.43
CA GLU A 12 -31.25 -15.57 0.74
C GLU A 12 -30.17 -16.05 1.72
N PHE A 13 -28.91 -15.72 1.44
CA PHE A 13 -27.84 -15.80 2.41
C PHE A 13 -27.03 -14.50 2.34
N GLU A 14 -27.24 -13.66 3.35
CA GLU A 14 -26.35 -12.57 3.72
C GLU A 14 -24.94 -13.13 3.90
N GLU A 15 -24.02 -12.79 2.99
CA GLU A 15 -22.59 -13.02 3.22
C GLU A 15 -22.03 -11.88 4.06
N GLN A 16 -21.89 -12.15 5.35
CA GLN A 16 -21.09 -11.37 6.29
C GLN A 16 -19.64 -11.28 5.81
N PRO A 17 -18.96 -10.13 5.98
CA PRO A 17 -17.55 -10.01 5.64
C PRO A 17 -16.68 -10.88 6.58
N PRO A 18 -15.64 -11.54 6.08
CA PRO A 18 -14.85 -12.49 6.84
C PRO A 18 -14.05 -11.83 7.96
N GLU A 19 -14.16 -12.43 9.15
CA GLU A 19 -13.35 -12.20 10.35
C GLU A 19 -11.86 -12.44 10.04
N ASP A 20 -11.05 -11.38 10.10
CA ASP A 20 -9.58 -11.48 10.12
C ASP A 20 -9.14 -11.70 11.59
N THR A 21 -8.91 -12.96 11.97
CA THR A 21 -8.43 -13.36 13.30
C THR A 21 -6.90 -13.23 13.41
N SER A 22 -6.40 -12.35 14.30
CA SER A 22 -5.53 -12.70 15.45
C SER A 22 -4.63 -11.53 15.93
N MET A 23 -5.05 -10.92 17.06
CA MET A 23 -4.29 -10.40 18.23
C MET A 23 -3.03 -9.52 18.06
N MET A 24 -3.08 -8.23 18.49
CA MET A 24 -2.19 -7.61 19.51
C MET A 24 -2.50 -6.11 19.75
N ASP A 25 -2.61 -5.73 21.03
CA ASP A 25 -2.47 -4.40 21.66
C ASP A 25 -3.52 -3.28 21.48
N SER A 26 -3.85 -2.64 22.61
CA SER A 26 -5.02 -1.80 22.92
C SER A 26 -5.11 -0.42 22.25
N LYS A 27 -4.71 -0.29 20.98
CA LYS A 27 -5.12 0.86 20.15
C LYS A 27 -6.41 0.51 19.43
N GLN A 28 -7.43 1.35 19.57
CA GLN A 28 -8.70 1.22 18.83
C GLN A 28 -8.38 0.97 17.35
N VAL A 29 -8.74 -0.21 16.83
CA VAL A 29 -8.56 -0.55 15.42
C VAL A 29 -9.57 0.31 14.64
N LEU A 30 -9.15 1.51 14.26
CA LEU A 30 -9.95 2.40 13.40
C LEU A 30 -10.36 1.61 12.16
N THR A 31 -11.64 1.60 11.87
CA THR A 31 -12.18 0.96 10.68
C THR A 31 -11.59 1.64 9.43
N TYR A 32 -11.52 0.91 8.30
CA TYR A 32 -10.95 1.46 7.07
C TYR A 32 -11.63 2.78 6.64
N GLU A 33 -12.93 2.91 6.91
CA GLU A 33 -13.72 4.10 6.59
C GLU A 33 -13.36 5.29 7.47
N GLU A 34 -13.02 5.07 8.74
CA GLU A 34 -12.52 6.12 9.61
C GLU A 34 -11.12 6.56 9.19
N ARG A 35 -10.26 5.63 8.78
CA ARG A 35 -8.92 5.95 8.27
C ARG A 35 -8.98 6.84 7.03
N LEU A 36 -9.92 6.57 6.12
CA LEU A 36 -10.15 7.40 4.94
C LEU A 36 -10.50 8.86 5.28
N LYS A 37 -11.14 9.13 6.42
CA LYS A 37 -11.46 10.51 6.85
C LYS A 37 -10.23 11.31 7.25
N PHE A 38 -9.16 10.64 7.65
CA PHE A 38 -7.89 11.26 8.02
C PHE A 38 -6.91 11.38 6.85
N VAL A 39 -7.27 10.85 5.68
CA VAL A 39 -6.44 10.95 4.48
C VAL A 39 -6.51 12.37 3.92
N ASN A 40 -5.35 12.95 3.66
CA ASN A 40 -5.22 14.26 3.05
C ASN A 40 -5.74 14.27 1.61
N GLU A 41 -6.26 15.40 1.16
CA GLU A 41 -6.81 15.57 -0.20
C GLU A 41 -5.77 15.38 -1.32
N ILE A 42 -4.49 15.61 -1.00
CA ILE A 42 -3.35 15.41 -1.92
C ILE A 42 -3.04 13.93 -2.17
N ALA A 43 -3.62 13.01 -1.40
CA ALA A 43 -3.31 11.60 -1.44
C ALA A 43 -3.95 10.89 -2.63
N LYS A 44 -3.58 11.33 -3.83
CA LYS A 44 -4.04 10.80 -5.11
C LYS A 44 -2.81 10.44 -5.95
N PRO A 45 -2.74 9.22 -6.52
CA PRO A 45 -3.74 8.15 -6.48
C PRO A 45 -3.72 7.34 -5.18
N LEU A 46 -4.90 7.10 -4.60
CA LEU A 46 -5.07 6.28 -3.40
C LEU A 46 -5.23 4.80 -3.75
N ALA A 47 -4.50 3.93 -3.05
CA ALA A 47 -4.60 2.49 -3.24
C ALA A 47 -5.98 1.95 -2.83
N SER A 48 -6.54 1.06 -3.66
CA SER A 48 -7.72 0.29 -3.29
C SER A 48 -7.43 -0.64 -2.09
N ARG A 49 -8.47 -1.11 -1.38
CA ARG A 49 -8.31 -2.08 -0.28
C ARG A 49 -7.51 -3.32 -0.69
N LYS A 50 -7.72 -3.81 -1.91
CA LYS A 50 -7.03 -5.00 -2.46
C LYS A 50 -5.54 -4.71 -2.70
N LEU A 51 -5.25 -3.60 -3.39
CA LEU A 51 -3.88 -3.16 -3.67
C LEU A 51 -3.11 -2.85 -2.37
N THR A 52 -3.76 -2.21 -1.40
CA THR A 52 -3.17 -1.92 -0.09
C THR A 52 -2.66 -3.18 0.62
N LYS A 53 -3.45 -4.27 0.62
CA LYS A 53 -3.01 -5.57 1.20
C LYS A 53 -1.81 -6.15 0.44
N LYS A 54 -1.74 -6.01 -0.89
CA LYS A 54 -0.58 -6.45 -1.69
C LYS A 54 0.67 -5.62 -1.38
N ILE A 55 0.51 -4.30 -1.30
CA ILE A 55 1.59 -3.36 -0.94
C ILE A 55 2.18 -3.71 0.43
N TYR A 56 1.36 -3.99 1.45
CA TYR A 56 1.88 -4.39 2.76
C TYR A 56 2.64 -5.72 2.72
N LYS A 57 2.19 -6.70 1.92
CA LYS A 57 2.93 -7.95 1.71
C LYS A 57 4.27 -7.71 1.01
N LEU A 58 4.29 -6.81 0.02
CA LEU A 58 5.50 -6.39 -0.69
C LEU A 58 6.48 -5.75 0.29
N ILE A 59 6.05 -4.74 1.06
CA ILE A 59 6.87 -4.08 2.10
C ILE A 59 7.48 -5.12 3.06
N LYS A 60 6.67 -6.08 3.54
CA LYS A 60 7.14 -7.13 4.46
C LYS A 60 8.22 -8.01 3.84
N LYS A 61 8.12 -8.37 2.56
CA LYS A 61 9.14 -9.15 1.84
C LYS A 61 10.39 -8.30 1.56
N SER A 62 10.22 -7.09 1.03
CA SER A 62 11.30 -6.17 0.73
C SER A 62 12.11 -5.80 1.97
N HIS A 63 11.45 -5.64 3.12
CA HIS A 63 12.12 -5.35 4.39
C HIS A 63 12.97 -6.53 4.88
N LYS A 64 12.48 -7.77 4.73
CA LYS A 64 13.25 -8.99 5.09
C LYS A 64 14.51 -9.15 4.25
N GLU A 65 14.45 -8.79 2.97
CA GLU A 65 15.61 -8.86 2.08
C GLU A 65 16.59 -7.70 2.30
N GLY A 66 16.09 -6.52 2.69
CA GLY A 66 16.87 -5.38 3.17
C GLY A 66 17.72 -4.64 2.13
N LYS A 67 17.96 -5.24 0.95
CA LYS A 67 18.87 -4.68 -0.08
C LYS A 67 18.30 -3.50 -0.86
N ALA A 68 17.00 -3.53 -1.16
CA ALA A 68 16.33 -2.57 -2.04
C ALA A 68 15.13 -1.90 -1.37
N TYR A 69 15.21 -1.65 -0.07
CA TYR A 69 14.15 -1.00 0.69
C TYR A 69 14.68 0.23 1.44
N TRP A 70 14.06 1.39 1.22
CA TRP A 70 14.39 2.63 1.92
C TRP A 70 13.15 3.20 2.57
N SER A 71 13.20 3.46 3.87
CA SER A 71 12.11 4.08 4.61
C SER A 71 12.48 5.49 5.07
N GLY A 72 11.47 6.34 5.18
CA GLY A 72 11.59 7.71 5.64
C GLY A 72 11.88 8.70 4.52
N LEU A 73 11.32 9.89 4.66
CA LEU A 73 11.35 10.96 3.67
C LEU A 73 12.76 11.30 3.17
N LYS A 74 13.73 11.43 4.08
CA LYS A 74 15.13 11.78 3.73
C LYS A 74 15.78 10.72 2.82
N ASN A 75 15.53 9.44 3.11
CA ASN A 75 16.12 8.34 2.34
C ASN A 75 15.45 8.19 0.98
N VAL A 76 14.11 8.29 0.94
CA VAL A 76 13.34 8.29 -0.31
C VAL A 76 13.78 9.43 -1.22
N GLN A 77 13.88 10.67 -0.70
CA GLN A 77 14.38 11.81 -1.48
C GLN A 77 15.82 11.66 -1.93
N ALA A 78 16.69 11.08 -1.11
CA ALA A 78 18.07 10.80 -1.53
C ALA A 78 18.12 9.81 -2.70
N ARG A 79 17.24 8.80 -2.69
CA ARG A 79 17.13 7.81 -3.77
C ARG A 79 16.53 8.40 -5.04
N LEU A 80 15.43 9.16 -4.91
CA LEU A 80 14.83 9.89 -6.02
C LEU A 80 15.85 10.81 -6.67
N ARG A 81 16.61 11.60 -5.90
CA ARG A 81 17.65 12.49 -6.45
C ARG A 81 18.75 11.76 -7.20
N LYS A 82 19.28 10.65 -6.66
CA LYS A 82 20.32 9.85 -7.33
C LYS A 82 19.82 9.20 -8.61
N GLY A 83 18.62 8.62 -8.60
CA GLY A 83 17.99 8.04 -9.78
C GLY A 83 18.52 6.66 -10.21
N ASP A 84 19.55 6.09 -9.58
CA ASP A 84 20.14 4.82 -10.08
C ASP A 84 19.32 3.54 -9.80
N VAL A 85 18.20 3.60 -9.07
CA VAL A 85 17.37 2.41 -8.78
C VAL A 85 15.96 2.77 -9.14
N GLU A 86 15.47 2.12 -10.19
CA GLU A 86 14.04 2.11 -10.49
C GLU A 86 13.29 1.43 -9.35
N GLY A 87 12.19 2.06 -8.97
CA GLY A 87 11.44 1.66 -7.80
C GLY A 87 10.03 2.18 -7.82
N ILE A 88 9.30 1.83 -6.77
CA ILE A 88 7.97 2.32 -6.48
C ILE A 88 8.04 3.13 -5.19
N ALA A 89 7.47 4.32 -5.22
CA ALA A 89 7.30 5.15 -4.03
C ALA A 89 5.93 4.88 -3.38
N ILE A 90 5.94 4.63 -2.07
CA ILE A 90 4.73 4.43 -1.27
C ILE A 90 4.66 5.56 -0.26
N LEU A 91 3.56 6.31 -0.29
CA LEU A 91 3.33 7.47 0.56
C LEU A 91 2.15 7.21 1.48
N ALA A 92 2.21 7.73 2.70
CA ALA A 92 1.07 7.69 3.61
C ALA A 92 0.15 8.90 3.37
N GLY A 93 -1.16 8.68 3.47
CA GLY A 93 -2.20 9.68 3.30
C GLY A 93 -2.55 10.45 4.57
N ASP A 94 -2.31 9.89 5.76
CA ASP A 94 -2.68 10.41 7.09
C ASP A 94 -1.56 11.24 7.75
N VAL A 95 -0.71 11.85 6.94
CA VAL A 95 0.49 12.55 7.42
C VAL A 95 0.13 13.98 7.78
N SER A 96 0.37 14.34 9.04
CA SER A 96 0.32 15.72 9.51
C SER A 96 1.69 16.13 10.07
N PRO A 97 2.26 17.28 9.68
CA PRO A 97 1.72 18.28 8.75
C PRO A 97 1.94 17.91 7.27
N ILE A 98 1.06 18.41 6.40
CA ILE A 98 1.04 18.10 4.96
C ILE A 98 2.30 18.60 4.23
N ASP A 99 2.84 19.74 4.65
CA ASP A 99 4.00 20.40 4.03
C ASP A 99 5.28 19.56 4.00
N VAL A 100 5.34 18.51 4.82
CA VAL A 100 6.51 17.64 4.94
C VAL A 100 6.78 16.84 3.66
N TYR A 101 5.76 16.52 2.87
CA TYR A 101 5.89 15.57 1.75
C TYR A 101 5.14 15.96 0.48
N THR A 102 4.54 17.16 0.43
CA THR A 102 3.83 17.71 -0.75
C THR A 102 4.69 17.79 -2.00
N HIS A 103 5.99 17.97 -1.87
CA HIS A 103 6.93 18.01 -2.99
C HIS A 103 7.35 16.63 -3.49
N VAL A 104 7.11 15.55 -2.74
CA VAL A 104 7.55 14.20 -3.12
C VAL A 104 6.81 13.69 -4.35
N PRO A 105 5.46 13.78 -4.45
CA PRO A 105 4.74 13.40 -5.67
C PRO A 105 5.24 14.15 -6.91
N ALA A 106 5.46 15.47 -6.81
CA ALA A 106 5.98 16.27 -7.94
C ALA A 106 7.35 15.77 -8.42
N VAL A 107 8.26 15.45 -7.50
CA VAL A 107 9.58 14.89 -7.86
C VAL A 107 9.46 13.48 -8.46
N CYS A 108 8.46 12.70 -8.04
CA CYS A 108 8.19 11.39 -8.64
C CYS A 108 7.69 11.54 -10.08
N GLU A 109 6.85 12.54 -10.37
CA GLU A 109 6.34 12.83 -11.72
C GLU A 109 7.46 13.31 -12.66
N ASP A 110 8.31 14.22 -12.20
CA ASP A 110 9.47 14.71 -12.98
C ASP A 110 10.43 13.60 -13.40
N LYS A 111 10.50 12.52 -12.60
CA LYS A 111 11.41 11.38 -12.81
C LYS A 111 10.71 10.14 -13.35
N ASP A 112 9.41 10.22 -13.67
CA ASP A 112 8.58 9.10 -14.11
C ASP A 112 8.66 7.88 -13.17
N VAL A 113 8.64 8.16 -11.86
CA VAL A 113 8.66 7.13 -10.81
C VAL A 113 7.21 6.83 -10.40
N PRO A 114 6.75 5.57 -10.51
CA PRO A 114 5.42 5.20 -10.08
C PRO A 114 5.27 5.37 -8.56
N TYR A 115 4.22 6.07 -8.15
CA TYR A 115 3.93 6.30 -6.74
C TYR A 115 2.48 5.98 -6.39
N VAL A 116 2.23 5.64 -5.12
CA VAL A 116 0.89 5.34 -4.63
C VAL A 116 0.72 5.80 -3.19
N PHE A 117 -0.48 6.27 -2.85
CA PHE A 117 -0.84 6.59 -1.48
C PHE A 117 -1.54 5.43 -0.78
N VAL A 118 -1.20 5.25 0.48
CA VAL A 118 -1.76 4.27 1.40
C VAL A 118 -2.43 5.04 2.55
N PRO A 119 -3.59 4.59 3.06
CA PRO A 119 -4.37 5.39 4.00
C PRO A 119 -3.70 5.62 5.36
N SER A 120 -2.80 4.74 5.82
CA SER A 120 -2.20 4.80 7.16
C SER A 120 -0.69 4.65 7.14
N ARG A 121 0.01 5.58 7.78
CA ARG A 121 1.46 5.53 8.07
C ARG A 121 1.83 4.51 9.14
N GLU A 122 0.91 4.19 10.04
CA GLU A 122 1.14 3.21 11.10
C GLU A 122 1.18 1.80 10.49
N ASP A 123 0.26 1.49 9.58
CA ASP A 123 0.20 0.18 8.91
C ASP A 123 1.47 -0.13 8.11
N ILE A 124 2.09 0.88 7.48
CA ILE A 124 3.37 0.72 6.78
C ILE A 124 4.46 0.30 7.76
N GLY A 125 4.52 0.92 8.94
CA GLY A 125 5.44 0.54 10.01
C GLY A 125 5.19 -0.88 10.52
N LEU A 126 3.93 -1.23 10.78
CA LEU A 126 3.53 -2.57 11.19
C LEU A 126 3.89 -3.63 10.13
N ALA A 127 3.73 -3.31 8.83
CA ALA A 127 4.10 -4.22 7.74
C ALA A 127 5.61 -4.53 7.70
N MET A 128 6.45 -3.57 8.13
CA MET A 128 7.88 -3.78 8.32
C MET A 128 8.22 -4.54 9.61
N GLY A 129 7.30 -4.61 10.57
CA GLY A 129 7.56 -5.15 11.91
C GLY A 129 8.21 -4.15 12.87
N VAL A 130 8.10 -2.85 12.59
CA VAL A 130 8.58 -1.78 13.48
C VAL A 130 7.40 -1.01 14.06
N ASN A 131 7.43 -0.68 15.35
CA ASN A 131 6.38 0.11 16.00
C ASN A 131 6.53 1.63 15.74
N ARG A 132 7.05 1.99 14.57
CA ARG A 132 7.32 3.37 14.16
C ARG A 132 6.52 3.68 12.91
N ALA A 133 5.75 4.76 12.95
CA ALA A 133 5.06 5.28 11.77
C ALA A 133 6.05 5.66 10.66
N VAL A 134 5.75 5.24 9.43
CA VAL A 134 6.58 5.51 8.25
C VAL A 134 5.77 6.34 7.27
N ILE A 135 6.25 7.55 7.01
CA ILE A 135 5.60 8.54 6.14
C ILE A 135 5.74 8.18 4.66
N ALA A 136 6.93 7.70 4.28
CA ALA A 136 7.28 7.36 2.90
C ALA A 136 8.21 6.15 2.89
N ALA A 137 8.03 5.29 1.89
CA ALA A 137 8.89 4.16 1.60
C ALA A 137 9.20 4.12 0.11
N TYR A 138 10.38 3.62 -0.23
CA TYR A 138 10.81 3.39 -1.60
C TYR A 138 11.27 1.94 -1.72
N ILE A 139 10.68 1.22 -2.67
CA ILE A 139 10.97 -0.18 -2.93
C ILE A 139 11.61 -0.28 -4.30
N GLY A 140 12.86 -0.73 -4.36
CA GLY A 140 13.52 -1.06 -5.61
C GLY A 140 13.17 -2.47 -6.09
N GLU A 141 13.52 -2.76 -7.33
CA GLU A 141 13.40 -4.12 -7.87
C GLU A 141 14.40 -5.08 -7.18
N SER A 142 13.94 -6.29 -6.81
CA SER A 142 14.80 -7.36 -6.30
C SER A 142 14.26 -8.73 -6.69
N GLU A 143 15.16 -9.71 -6.82
CA GLU A 143 14.83 -11.07 -7.29
C GLU A 143 13.90 -11.81 -6.32
N GLY A 144 13.97 -11.54 -5.01
CA GLY A 144 13.18 -12.24 -4.00
C GLY A 144 11.67 -11.94 -4.00
N TYR A 145 11.23 -10.88 -4.67
CA TYR A 145 9.82 -10.46 -4.71
C TYR A 145 9.40 -9.84 -6.04
N LYS A 146 10.15 -10.14 -7.12
CA LYS A 146 9.94 -9.57 -8.45
C LYS A 146 8.51 -9.73 -8.97
N GLU A 147 7.92 -10.91 -8.83
CA GLU A 147 6.54 -11.18 -9.28
C GLU A 147 5.51 -10.24 -8.63
N LEU A 148 5.62 -10.02 -7.31
CA LEU A 148 4.72 -9.12 -6.58
C LEU A 148 5.01 -7.65 -6.89
N TYR A 149 6.28 -7.32 -7.11
CA TYR A 149 6.69 -5.98 -7.49
C TYR A 149 6.12 -5.59 -8.85
N ASP A 150 6.22 -6.48 -9.85
CA ASP A 150 5.71 -6.24 -11.20
C ASP A 150 4.18 -6.11 -11.23
N GLU A 151 3.48 -6.96 -10.46
CA GLU A 151 2.03 -6.86 -10.30
C GLU A 151 1.63 -5.50 -9.70
N VAL A 152 2.26 -5.10 -8.58
CA VAL A 152 1.99 -3.80 -7.94
C VAL A 152 2.38 -2.63 -8.84
N LYS A 153 3.49 -2.70 -9.57
CA LYS A 153 3.93 -1.67 -10.54
C LYS A 153 2.88 -1.50 -11.65
N SER A 154 2.34 -2.60 -12.16
CA SER A 154 1.31 -2.57 -13.21
C SER A 154 -0.01 -1.96 -12.72
N GLU A 155 -0.45 -2.32 -11.51
CA GLU A 155 -1.65 -1.76 -10.89
C GLU A 155 -1.48 -0.26 -10.62
N ILE A 156 -0.33 0.17 -10.12
CA ILE A 156 -0.07 1.59 -9.84
C ILE A 156 -0.06 2.42 -11.13
N LYS A 157 0.57 1.94 -12.20
CA LYS A 157 0.56 2.62 -13.51
C LYS A 157 -0.83 2.72 -14.13
N SER A 158 -1.71 1.75 -13.83
CA SER A 158 -3.10 1.77 -14.27
C SER A 158 -3.97 2.78 -13.50
N LEU A 159 -3.51 3.24 -12.33
CA LEU A 159 -4.22 4.28 -11.59
C LEU A 159 -4.00 5.62 -12.30
N PRO A 160 -5.07 6.37 -12.58
CA PRO A 160 -4.93 7.68 -13.22
C PRO A 160 -4.20 8.62 -12.28
N ILE A 161 -3.12 9.22 -12.78
CA ILE A 161 -2.47 10.35 -12.15
C ILE A 161 -3.51 11.49 -12.19
N PRO A 162 -3.80 12.17 -11.05
CA PRO A 162 -4.68 13.32 -11.07
C PRO A 162 -4.06 14.41 -11.96
N ILE A 163 -4.65 14.65 -13.13
CA ILE A 163 -4.35 15.80 -14.01
C ILE A 163 -4.93 17.07 -13.39
#